data_AF-A0A936CX52-F1
#
_entry.id   AF-A0A936CX52-F1
#
_cell.length_a   1.000
_cell.length_b   1.000
_cell.length_c   1.000
_cell.angle_alpha   90.00
_cell.angle_beta   90.00
_cell.angle_gamma   90.00
#
_symmetry.space_group_name_H-M   'P 1'
#
loop_
_entity.id
_entity.type
_entity.pdbx_description
1 polymer ?
#
loop_
_entity_poly.entity_id
_entity_poly.type
_entity_poly.pdbx_seq_one_letter_code
_entity_poly.pdbx_strand_id
1 'polypeptide(L)'
;MAGATATVWTARTGGTQITDLTDIDGDAITLVTSDADGGIRFYGVDGDKDTYWLDTGTGARIAVRPADLTGEIGPTPDLTIGTVTTGTAAATITGTDASPVLNLTLPSAGANGVNTAAIQDGAVTAAKLATTGRFTFPTGAANGYGFTSGASHLSGTGTPEGVVTAAPGSSWLQIGDAVTVSGNLLWRKATGTGNTGWVPEGALADTGWRNVLTWAGGAFTDTPLGTPHADWTCIGGGHLYIRRISNTEVQYYCYGNLKSPATGGSQPLLPNLPSAFKGLGSFPVSTSAGFALQLAPTMDRAGDSAWVDAYLPMSWTARLPLLTSDAWPSSLPGTAI
;
A
#
# COMPACT_ATOMS: atom_id res chain seq x y z
N MET A 1 42.31 91.23 16.08
CA MET A 1 41.28 92.14 16.63
C MET A 1 39.98 91.37 16.60
N ALA A 2 39.30 91.24 17.74
CA ALA A 2 37.96 90.66 17.80
C ALA A 2 36.94 91.66 17.25
N GLY A 3 35.90 91.18 16.57
CA GLY A 3 34.80 92.04 16.10
C GLY A 3 35.04 92.75 14.76
N ALA A 4 36.04 92.36 13.98
CA ALA A 4 36.17 92.85 12.60
C ALA A 4 35.12 92.17 11.72
N THR A 5 34.41 92.95 10.90
CA THR A 5 33.32 92.46 10.06
C THR A 5 33.70 92.43 8.58
N ALA A 6 33.24 91.43 7.84
CA ALA A 6 33.39 91.35 6.39
C ALA A 6 32.07 90.92 5.71
N THR A 7 31.90 91.31 4.45
CA THR A 7 30.83 90.80 3.58
C THR A 7 31.37 89.70 2.67
N VAL A 8 30.52 88.76 2.26
CA VAL A 8 30.92 87.61 1.43
C VAL A 8 30.39 87.78 0.01
N TRP A 9 31.22 87.48 -1.00
CA TRP A 9 30.91 87.73 -2.41
C TRP A 9 31.24 86.54 -3.31
N THR A 10 30.51 86.41 -4.42
CA THR A 10 30.72 85.37 -5.44
C THR A 10 31.94 85.58 -6.33
N ALA A 11 32.58 86.76 -6.30
CA ALA A 11 33.74 87.07 -7.14
C ALA A 11 34.75 88.01 -6.46
N ARG A 12 36.00 87.97 -6.92
CA ARG A 12 37.11 88.80 -6.42
C ARG A 12 36.91 90.30 -6.64
N THR A 13 36.34 90.67 -7.80
CA THR A 13 35.99 92.04 -8.17
C THR A 13 34.59 92.03 -8.77
N GLY A 14 33.69 92.89 -8.30
CA GLY A 14 32.26 92.81 -8.67
C GLY A 14 31.54 91.63 -8.01
N GLY A 15 30.59 91.03 -8.72
CA GLY A 15 29.79 89.90 -8.23
C GLY A 15 28.59 90.31 -7.37
N THR A 16 27.97 89.32 -6.74
CA THR A 16 26.80 89.51 -5.86
C THR A 16 27.22 89.20 -4.43
N GLN A 17 26.75 90.02 -3.48
CA GLN A 17 26.92 89.74 -2.06
C GLN A 17 26.06 88.52 -1.69
N ILE A 18 26.65 87.57 -0.96
CA ILE A 18 25.93 86.44 -0.37
C ILE A 18 25.31 86.93 0.93
N THR A 19 23.99 86.93 0.99
CA THR A 19 23.21 87.38 2.16
C THR A 19 22.53 86.23 2.91
N ASP A 20 22.61 85.02 2.36
CA ASP A 20 22.09 83.79 2.95
C ASP A 20 23.26 83.02 3.54
N LEU A 21 23.79 83.53 4.65
CA LEU A 21 24.86 82.91 5.42
C LEU A 21 24.34 82.56 6.79
N THR A 22 24.96 81.58 7.43
CA THR A 22 24.60 81.16 8.77
C THR A 22 25.85 81.13 9.66
N ASP A 23 25.73 81.52 10.92
CA ASP A 23 26.82 81.37 11.89
C ASP A 23 26.98 79.91 12.34
N ILE A 24 27.92 79.65 13.27
CA ILE A 24 28.18 78.28 13.74
C ILE A 24 27.00 77.69 14.54
N ASP A 25 26.14 78.54 15.10
CA ASP A 25 25.01 78.15 15.93
C ASP A 25 23.73 77.94 15.11
N GLY A 26 23.76 78.27 13.80
CA GLY A 26 22.61 78.11 12.91
C GLY A 26 21.81 79.40 12.70
N ASP A 27 22.27 80.54 13.21
CA ASP A 27 21.58 81.81 13.07
C ASP A 27 21.94 82.52 11.75
N ALA A 28 20.92 83.08 11.09
CA ALA A 28 21.09 83.77 9.82
C ALA A 28 21.89 85.08 9.99
N ILE A 29 22.94 85.25 9.19
CA ILE A 29 23.84 86.41 9.20
C ILE A 29 24.03 86.98 7.79
N THR A 30 24.36 88.28 7.71
CA THR A 30 24.71 88.96 6.45
C THR A 30 26.14 89.50 6.44
N LEU A 31 26.81 89.42 7.58
CA LEU A 31 28.17 89.85 7.85
C LEU A 31 28.87 88.75 8.66
N VAL A 32 30.10 88.42 8.28
CA VAL A 32 30.93 87.50 9.06
C VAL A 32 31.81 88.30 10.00
N THR A 33 31.91 87.86 11.25
CA THR A 33 32.64 88.59 12.31
C THR A 33 33.79 87.74 12.82
N SER A 34 34.96 88.36 13.01
CA SER A 34 36.10 87.67 13.60
C SER A 34 35.91 87.41 15.10
N ASP A 35 36.26 86.21 15.55
CA ASP A 35 36.25 85.83 16.96
C ASP A 35 37.40 86.49 17.76
N ALA A 36 37.51 86.14 19.04
CA ALA A 36 38.54 86.66 19.95
C ALA A 36 39.98 86.38 19.46
N ASP A 37 40.16 85.27 18.72
CA ASP A 37 41.43 84.81 18.18
C ASP A 37 41.69 85.34 16.75
N GLY A 38 40.73 86.08 16.18
CA GLY A 38 40.79 86.61 14.83
C GLY A 38 40.36 85.61 13.74
N GLY A 39 39.82 84.46 14.11
CA GLY A 39 39.25 83.47 13.21
C GLY A 39 37.87 83.89 12.69
N ILE A 40 37.55 83.49 11.46
CA ILE A 40 36.24 83.70 10.85
C ILE A 40 35.65 82.32 10.53
N ARG A 41 34.45 82.04 11.03
CA ARG A 41 33.72 80.78 10.80
C ARG A 41 32.27 81.10 10.46
N PHE A 42 31.75 80.49 9.41
CA PHE A 42 30.37 80.62 8.96
C PHE A 42 30.05 79.42 8.05
N TYR A 43 28.76 79.10 7.92
CA TYR A 43 28.26 78.20 6.90
C TYR A 43 27.84 79.02 5.67
N GLY A 44 28.30 78.57 4.50
CA GLY A 44 27.91 79.12 3.21
C GLY A 44 26.52 78.65 2.77
N VAL A 45 26.19 78.90 1.50
CA VAL A 45 24.94 78.41 0.90
C VAL A 45 24.95 76.88 0.88
N ASP A 46 23.83 76.26 1.25
CA ASP A 46 23.71 74.82 1.32
C ASP A 46 24.00 74.15 -0.04
N GLY A 47 24.84 73.11 -0.03
CA GLY A 47 25.28 72.38 -1.22
C GLY A 47 26.24 73.13 -2.16
N ASP A 48 26.62 74.38 -1.86
CA ASP A 48 27.54 75.16 -2.70
C ASP A 48 29.01 74.91 -2.30
N LYS A 49 29.83 74.57 -3.29
CA LYS A 49 31.26 74.24 -3.15
C LYS A 49 32.17 75.27 -3.84
N ASP A 50 31.59 76.36 -4.34
CA ASP A 50 32.34 77.40 -5.03
C ASP A 50 33.23 78.21 -4.10
N THR A 51 34.21 78.91 -4.69
CA THR A 51 35.10 79.79 -3.94
C THR A 51 34.43 81.14 -3.70
N TYR A 52 34.34 81.56 -2.44
CA TYR A 52 33.83 82.88 -2.06
C TYR A 52 34.94 83.86 -1.74
N TRP A 53 34.56 85.14 -1.60
CA TRP A 53 35.48 86.25 -1.40
C TRP A 53 35.02 87.14 -0.25
N LEU A 54 35.85 87.24 0.81
CA LEU A 54 35.61 88.12 1.94
C LEU A 54 36.09 89.54 1.64
N ASP A 55 35.19 90.51 1.79
CA ASP A 55 35.44 91.93 1.61
C ASP A 55 35.38 92.66 2.95
N THR A 56 36.53 93.16 3.40
CA THR A 56 36.69 93.90 4.66
C THR A 56 36.47 95.40 4.49
N GLY A 57 36.09 95.87 3.29
CA GLY A 57 36.00 97.29 2.94
C GLY A 57 37.35 97.96 2.73
N THR A 58 38.46 97.23 2.87
CA THR A 58 39.82 97.75 2.67
C THR A 58 40.69 96.74 1.90
N GLY A 59 41.43 97.23 0.90
CA GLY A 59 42.31 96.37 0.11
C GLY A 59 41.59 95.39 -0.81
N ALA A 60 42.26 94.29 -1.16
CA ALA A 60 41.71 93.25 -2.03
C ALA A 60 40.95 92.20 -1.21
N ARG A 61 39.91 91.61 -1.82
CA ARG A 61 39.14 90.52 -1.20
C ARG A 61 39.98 89.27 -0.96
N ILE A 62 39.67 88.56 0.12
CA ILE A 62 40.34 87.32 0.54
C ILE A 62 39.52 86.11 0.04
N ALA A 63 40.16 85.17 -0.65
CA ALA A 63 39.51 83.94 -1.11
C ALA A 63 39.26 82.97 0.06
N VAL A 64 38.06 82.41 0.13
CA VAL A 64 37.69 81.33 1.05
C VAL A 64 36.98 80.22 0.28
N ARG A 65 37.23 78.96 0.65
CA ARG A 65 36.53 77.80 0.10
C ARG A 65 35.76 77.09 1.20
N PRO A 66 34.48 76.75 1.00
CA PRO A 66 33.74 75.88 1.91
C PRO A 66 34.44 74.53 2.07
N ALA A 67 34.46 74.01 3.30
CA ALA A 67 34.82 72.63 3.58
C ALA A 67 33.52 71.83 3.76
N ASP A 68 33.29 70.84 2.90
CA ASP A 68 32.18 69.90 3.07
C ASP A 68 32.55 68.88 4.16
N LEU A 69 31.90 69.02 5.31
CA LEU A 69 32.11 68.15 6.48
C LEU A 69 31.16 66.95 6.49
N THR A 70 30.23 66.86 5.54
CA THR A 70 29.19 65.81 5.52
C THR A 70 29.61 64.52 4.82
N GLY A 71 30.77 64.51 4.16
CA GLY A 71 31.23 63.39 3.34
C GLY A 71 30.42 63.29 2.06
N GLU A 72 31.06 63.01 0.93
CA GLU A 72 30.31 62.78 -0.30
C GLU A 72 29.38 61.58 -0.09
N ILE A 73 28.05 61.81 -0.24
CA ILE A 73 27.11 60.71 -0.36
C ILE A 73 27.57 59.89 -1.57
N GLY A 74 28.09 58.69 -1.31
CA GLY A 74 28.53 57.77 -2.35
C GLY A 74 27.38 57.45 -3.32
N PRO A 75 27.69 57.00 -4.54
CA PRO A 75 26.66 56.64 -5.51
C PRO A 75 25.69 55.61 -4.91
N THR A 76 24.39 55.79 -5.16
CA THR A 76 23.38 54.78 -4.83
C THR A 76 23.79 53.43 -5.43
N PRO A 77 23.86 52.35 -4.66
CA PRO A 77 24.19 51.04 -5.20
C PRO A 77 23.06 50.54 -6.12
N ASP A 78 23.35 50.33 -7.41
CA ASP A 78 22.44 49.63 -8.32
C ASP A 78 22.62 48.10 -8.18
N LEU A 79 21.55 47.36 -7.85
CA LEU A 79 21.54 45.89 -7.81
C LEU A 79 20.94 45.34 -9.10
N THR A 80 21.77 44.79 -9.98
CA THR A 80 21.33 44.05 -11.17
C THR A 80 21.44 42.55 -10.93
N ILE A 81 20.31 41.83 -10.89
CA ILE A 81 20.28 40.36 -10.79
C ILE A 81 20.01 39.77 -12.17
N GLY A 82 21.00 39.03 -12.72
CA GLY A 82 20.86 38.30 -13.98
C GLY A 82 20.08 36.97 -13.84
N THR A 83 19.72 36.36 -14.97
CA THR A 83 19.15 35.00 -15.01
C THR A 83 20.25 33.95 -15.06
N VAL A 84 20.15 32.91 -14.22
CA VAL A 84 21.05 31.75 -14.26
C VAL A 84 20.44 30.69 -15.17
N THR A 85 21.02 30.51 -16.36
CA THR A 85 20.52 29.54 -17.36
C THR A 85 21.06 28.13 -17.16
N THR A 86 22.18 27.94 -16.46
CA THR A 86 22.70 26.65 -15.98
C THR A 86 23.60 26.84 -14.73
N GLY A 87 23.76 25.81 -13.88
CA GLY A 87 24.64 25.83 -12.70
C GLY A 87 23.95 26.17 -11.36
N THR A 88 24.74 26.29 -10.28
CA THR A 88 24.24 26.69 -8.95
C THR A 88 24.20 28.22 -8.86
N ALA A 89 23.01 28.81 -8.78
CA ALA A 89 22.86 30.24 -8.60
C ALA A 89 23.34 30.67 -7.20
N ALA A 90 24.18 31.70 -7.13
CA ALA A 90 24.61 32.31 -5.87
C ALA A 90 24.49 33.84 -5.96
N ALA A 91 24.04 34.48 -4.89
CA ALA A 91 24.02 35.92 -4.73
C ALA A 91 24.77 36.27 -3.43
N THR A 92 25.81 37.10 -3.54
CA THR A 92 26.64 37.52 -2.41
C THR A 92 26.58 39.03 -2.29
N ILE A 93 26.19 39.54 -1.12
CA ILE A 93 26.21 40.97 -0.82
C ILE A 93 27.44 41.24 0.07
N THR A 94 28.32 42.13 -0.36
CA THR A 94 29.47 42.60 0.44
C THR A 94 29.54 44.12 0.44
N GLY A 95 29.79 44.74 1.60
CA GLY A 95 30.09 46.17 1.72
C GLY A 95 30.36 46.61 3.17
N THR A 96 31.06 47.74 3.34
CA THR A 96 31.26 48.47 4.60
C THR A 96 30.88 49.94 4.40
N ASP A 97 29.61 50.28 4.65
CA ASP A 97 29.13 51.36 5.53
C ASP A 97 27.58 51.37 5.50
N ALA A 98 26.96 51.70 6.64
CA ALA A 98 25.52 51.80 6.95
C ALA A 98 24.56 50.73 6.36
N SER A 99 24.70 49.49 6.83
CA SER A 99 23.65 48.45 6.89
C SER A 99 22.67 48.35 5.70
N PRO A 100 23.12 47.95 4.49
CA PRO A 100 22.19 47.61 3.42
C PRO A 100 21.37 46.37 3.82
N VAL A 101 20.06 46.54 4.06
CA VAL A 101 19.13 45.44 4.36
C VAL A 101 18.49 44.95 3.07
N LEU A 102 18.81 43.72 2.65
CA LEU A 102 18.05 43.03 1.60
C LEU A 102 16.81 42.37 2.22
N ASN A 103 15.64 42.95 2.00
CA ASN A 103 14.37 42.35 2.40
C ASN A 103 13.84 41.43 1.28
N LEU A 104 14.44 40.25 1.15
CA LEU A 104 14.03 39.24 0.16
C LEU A 104 12.95 38.33 0.75
N THR A 105 11.70 38.48 0.29
CA THR A 105 10.64 37.50 0.56
C THR A 105 10.57 36.51 -0.60
N LEU A 106 11.02 35.28 -0.36
CA LEU A 106 10.80 34.17 -1.31
C LEU A 106 9.40 33.58 -1.04
N PRO A 107 8.53 33.43 -2.06
CA PRO A 107 7.34 32.62 -1.90
C PRO A 107 7.81 31.18 -1.63
N SER A 108 7.48 30.64 -0.46
CA SER A 108 7.63 29.20 -0.25
C SER A 108 6.78 28.52 -1.32
N ALA A 109 7.39 27.70 -2.17
CA ALA A 109 6.63 26.81 -3.04
C ALA A 109 5.57 26.13 -2.15
N GLY A 110 4.29 26.24 -2.54
CA GLY A 110 3.16 25.75 -1.76
C GLY A 110 3.47 24.37 -1.20
N ALA A 111 3.26 24.21 0.11
CA ALA A 111 3.69 23.10 0.93
C ALA A 111 4.01 21.81 0.16
N ASN A 112 5.23 21.28 0.31
CA ASN A 112 5.60 19.91 -0.08
C ASN A 112 4.83 18.82 0.70
N GLY A 113 3.66 19.14 1.25
CA GLY A 113 2.78 18.26 1.98
C GLY A 113 1.61 17.79 1.13
N VAL A 114 1.14 16.58 1.41
CA VAL A 114 -0.12 16.08 0.87
C VAL A 114 -1.26 16.91 1.47
N ASN A 115 -1.83 17.84 0.70
CA ASN A 115 -2.98 18.63 1.14
C ASN A 115 -4.30 17.85 0.91
N THR A 116 -5.41 18.37 1.42
CA THR A 116 -6.72 17.74 1.27
C THR A 116 -7.07 17.50 -0.21
N ALA A 117 -6.71 18.41 -1.12
CA ALA A 117 -6.94 18.26 -2.55
C ALA A 117 -6.15 17.09 -3.18
N ALA A 118 -4.99 16.74 -2.61
CA ALA A 118 -4.21 15.59 -3.03
C ALA A 118 -4.83 14.23 -2.63
N ILE A 119 -5.83 14.22 -1.73
CA ILE A 119 -6.53 13.02 -1.25
C ILE A 119 -8.06 13.08 -1.43
N GLN A 120 -8.58 14.07 -2.15
CA GLN A 120 -10.02 14.19 -2.45
C GLN A 120 -10.51 13.08 -3.38
N ASP A 121 -11.85 12.92 -3.46
CA ASP A 121 -12.50 11.95 -4.33
C ASP A 121 -12.04 12.11 -5.79
N GLY A 122 -11.64 11.00 -6.42
CA GLY A 122 -11.06 10.97 -7.76
C GLY A 122 -9.60 11.47 -7.89
N ALA A 123 -9.04 12.16 -6.89
CA ALA A 123 -7.65 12.61 -6.93
C ALA A 123 -6.67 11.44 -6.77
N VAL A 124 -7.03 10.44 -5.98
CA VAL A 124 -6.28 9.19 -5.82
C VAL A 124 -6.86 8.15 -6.77
N THR A 125 -6.17 7.91 -7.88
CA THR A 125 -6.59 6.91 -8.87
C THR A 125 -5.92 5.57 -8.60
N ALA A 126 -6.48 4.48 -9.15
CA ALA A 126 -5.85 3.16 -9.08
C ALA A 126 -4.40 3.18 -9.58
N ALA A 127 -4.10 3.95 -10.63
CA ALA A 127 -2.74 4.12 -11.15
C ALA A 127 -1.77 4.82 -10.18
N LYS A 128 -2.27 5.71 -9.31
CA LYS A 128 -1.48 6.36 -8.25
C LYS A 128 -1.23 5.44 -7.05
N LEU A 129 -2.08 4.43 -6.85
CA LEU A 129 -1.96 3.45 -5.78
C LEU A 129 -1.24 2.17 -6.23
N ALA A 130 -1.28 1.86 -7.53
CA ALA A 130 -0.81 0.61 -8.08
C ALA A 130 -0.58 0.67 -9.60
N THR A 131 0.65 0.40 -10.04
CA THR A 131 1.03 0.37 -11.46
C THR A 131 0.32 -0.73 -12.26
N THR A 132 -0.19 -1.77 -11.59
CA THR A 132 -0.87 -2.93 -12.21
C THR A 132 -2.28 -3.17 -11.64
N GLY A 133 -2.88 -2.18 -10.97
CA GLY A 133 -4.14 -2.36 -10.22
C GLY A 133 -4.00 -3.17 -8.93
N ARG A 134 -2.78 -3.59 -8.58
CA ARG A 134 -2.43 -4.28 -7.33
C ARG A 134 -1.86 -3.33 -6.29
N PHE A 135 -2.63 -3.03 -5.24
CA PHE A 135 -2.12 -2.31 -4.08
C PHE A 135 -1.07 -3.16 -3.36
N THR A 136 0.19 -2.74 -3.40
CA THR A 136 1.32 -3.49 -2.85
C THR A 136 1.82 -2.79 -1.59
N PHE A 137 1.64 -3.42 -0.44
CA PHE A 137 2.27 -2.97 0.79
C PHE A 137 3.74 -3.41 0.82
N PRO A 138 4.69 -2.55 1.23
CA PRO A 138 6.05 -2.99 1.53
C PRO A 138 6.02 -4.14 2.54
N THR A 139 6.84 -5.16 2.32
CA THR A 139 6.97 -6.30 3.24
C THR A 139 7.39 -5.80 4.63
N GLY A 140 6.83 -6.39 5.70
CA GLY A 140 7.22 -6.08 7.08
C GLY A 140 6.22 -5.27 7.92
N ALA A 141 4.96 -5.11 7.49
CA ALA A 141 3.92 -4.57 8.36
C ALA A 141 3.60 -5.56 9.50
N ALA A 142 4.22 -5.34 10.67
CA ALA A 142 4.06 -6.21 11.83
C ALA A 142 2.63 -6.26 12.39
N ASN A 143 1.76 -5.29 12.05
CA ASN A 143 0.44 -5.10 12.66
C ASN A 143 -0.66 -4.64 11.66
N GLY A 144 -0.65 -5.08 10.39
CA GLY A 144 -1.63 -4.64 9.39
C GLY A 144 -1.95 -5.66 8.28
N TYR A 145 -2.75 -5.25 7.28
CA TYR A 145 -3.07 -6.02 6.06
C TYR A 145 -1.83 -6.10 5.15
N GLY A 146 -0.85 -6.94 5.52
CA GLY A 146 0.39 -7.14 4.78
C GLY A 146 0.72 -8.62 4.70
N PHE A 147 0.78 -9.16 3.49
CA PHE A 147 1.24 -10.53 3.28
C PHE A 147 2.77 -10.57 3.32
N THR A 148 3.36 -10.58 4.52
CA THR A 148 4.81 -10.64 4.74
C THR A 148 5.49 -11.82 3.99
N SER A 149 4.74 -12.86 3.64
CA SER A 149 5.22 -14.04 2.90
C SER A 149 5.09 -13.96 1.37
N GLY A 150 4.62 -12.84 0.80
CA GLY A 150 4.26 -12.78 -0.63
C GLY A 150 2.99 -13.59 -0.97
N ALA A 151 2.28 -14.08 0.04
CA ALA A 151 0.97 -14.70 -0.11
C ALA A 151 -0.04 -13.70 -0.68
N SER A 152 -1.09 -14.23 -1.30
CA SER A 152 -2.15 -13.42 -1.89
C SER A 152 -3.52 -14.02 -1.65
N HIS A 153 -4.53 -13.17 -1.49
CA HIS A 153 -5.93 -13.58 -1.56
C HIS A 153 -6.39 -13.45 -3.01
N LEU A 154 -6.74 -14.56 -3.62
CA LEU A 154 -7.08 -14.69 -5.03
C LEU A 154 -8.50 -15.23 -5.19
N SER A 155 -9.07 -15.04 -6.37
CA SER A 155 -10.36 -15.64 -6.73
C SER A 155 -10.46 -15.87 -8.23
N GLY A 156 -11.23 -16.87 -8.64
CA GLY A 156 -11.50 -17.14 -10.05
C GLY A 156 -12.36 -18.38 -10.27
N THR A 157 -12.46 -18.82 -11.51
CA THR A 157 -13.22 -20.01 -11.91
C THR A 157 -12.33 -21.25 -11.95
N GLY A 158 -12.85 -22.43 -11.61
CA GLY A 158 -12.09 -23.67 -11.65
C GLY A 158 -11.14 -23.88 -10.47
N THR A 159 -10.43 -25.02 -10.50
CA THR A 159 -9.45 -25.41 -9.49
C THR A 159 -8.13 -24.64 -9.65
N PRO A 160 -7.54 -24.09 -8.58
CA PRO A 160 -6.27 -23.37 -8.66
C PRO A 160 -5.06 -24.30 -8.85
N GLU A 161 -5.20 -25.59 -8.49
CA GLU A 161 -4.12 -26.58 -8.63
C GLU A 161 -3.75 -26.81 -10.10
N GLY A 162 -2.46 -26.70 -10.42
CA GLY A 162 -1.92 -26.80 -11.77
C GLY A 162 -2.12 -25.54 -12.63
N VAL A 163 -2.88 -24.55 -12.16
CA VAL A 163 -3.25 -23.35 -12.95
C VAL A 163 -2.68 -22.07 -12.34
N VAL A 164 -2.84 -21.89 -11.03
CA VAL A 164 -2.60 -20.60 -10.37
C VAL A 164 -1.27 -20.64 -9.61
N THR A 165 -0.31 -19.83 -10.05
CA THR A 165 0.98 -19.64 -9.37
C THR A 165 0.84 -18.68 -8.20
N ALA A 166 1.22 -19.12 -7.00
CA ALA A 166 1.22 -18.28 -5.80
C ALA A 166 2.18 -18.80 -4.72
N ALA A 167 2.59 -17.93 -3.80
CA ALA A 167 3.42 -18.30 -2.66
C ALA A 167 2.61 -19.09 -1.59
N PRO A 168 3.26 -19.96 -0.80
CA PRO A 168 2.62 -20.63 0.34
C PRO A 168 1.93 -19.65 1.29
N GLY A 169 0.77 -20.05 1.81
CA GLY A 169 -0.10 -19.19 2.62
C GLY A 169 -1.10 -18.36 1.82
N SER A 170 -1.03 -18.38 0.48
CA SER A 170 -2.06 -17.77 -0.37
C SER A 170 -3.41 -18.48 -0.22
N SER A 171 -4.50 -17.74 -0.42
CA SER A 171 -5.86 -18.29 -0.48
C SER A 171 -6.46 -18.09 -1.86
N TRP A 172 -7.35 -19.00 -2.25
CA TRP A 172 -8.10 -18.93 -3.49
C TRP A 172 -9.58 -19.22 -3.23
N LEU A 173 -10.44 -18.23 -3.49
CA LEU A 173 -11.88 -18.39 -3.47
C LEU A 173 -12.37 -18.74 -4.88
N GLN A 174 -12.84 -19.98 -5.05
CA GLN A 174 -13.45 -20.41 -6.30
C GLN A 174 -14.86 -19.82 -6.41
N ILE A 175 -15.07 -18.94 -7.39
CA ILE A 175 -16.31 -18.13 -7.55
C ILE A 175 -17.15 -18.54 -8.77
N GLY A 176 -16.78 -19.60 -9.49
CA GLY A 176 -17.60 -20.09 -10.60
C GLY A 176 -17.11 -21.38 -11.24
N ASP A 177 -18.06 -22.30 -11.41
CA ASP A 177 -18.10 -23.49 -12.26
C ASP A 177 -19.32 -24.35 -11.84
N ALA A 178 -19.78 -25.24 -12.70
CA ALA A 178 -21.01 -26.03 -12.48
C ALA A 178 -20.89 -27.12 -11.39
N VAL A 179 -19.75 -27.23 -10.69
CA VAL A 179 -19.41 -28.41 -9.85
C VAL A 179 -19.42 -28.11 -8.34
N THR A 180 -19.52 -26.86 -7.91
CA THR A 180 -19.56 -26.54 -6.46
C THR A 180 -20.99 -26.55 -5.90
N VAL A 181 -21.56 -27.76 -5.83
CA VAL A 181 -22.94 -28.05 -5.34
C VAL A 181 -23.16 -27.66 -3.85
N SER A 182 -22.17 -27.11 -3.15
CA SER A 182 -22.22 -26.86 -1.70
C SER A 182 -21.61 -25.52 -1.25
N GLY A 183 -21.39 -24.58 -2.17
CA GLY A 183 -20.81 -23.27 -1.88
C GLY A 183 -19.37 -23.14 -2.36
N ASN A 184 -18.94 -21.90 -2.55
CA ASN A 184 -17.62 -21.53 -3.06
C ASN A 184 -16.52 -22.29 -2.28
N LEU A 185 -15.70 -23.06 -2.99
CA LEU A 185 -14.56 -23.75 -2.40
C LEU A 185 -13.47 -22.73 -2.11
N LEU A 186 -13.10 -22.59 -0.84
CA LEU A 186 -11.84 -21.95 -0.47
C LEU A 186 -10.71 -22.97 -0.60
N TRP A 187 -9.55 -22.52 -1.08
CA TRP A 187 -8.32 -23.27 -1.17
C TRP A 187 -7.19 -22.51 -0.48
N ARG A 188 -6.24 -23.24 0.09
CA ARG A 188 -5.00 -22.70 0.66
C ARG A 188 -3.78 -23.26 -0.06
N LYS A 189 -2.81 -22.40 -0.36
CA LYS A 189 -1.51 -22.83 -0.86
C LYS A 189 -0.69 -23.38 0.30
N ALA A 190 -0.54 -24.70 0.37
CA ALA A 190 0.19 -25.35 1.46
C ALA A 190 1.70 -25.31 1.24
N THR A 191 2.15 -25.57 0.01
CA THR A 191 3.58 -25.73 -0.32
C THR A 191 3.90 -25.24 -1.73
N GLY A 192 5.17 -24.91 -1.99
CA GLY A 192 5.66 -24.53 -3.31
C GLY A 192 5.23 -23.11 -3.74
N THR A 193 6.10 -22.43 -4.48
CA THR A 193 5.82 -21.09 -5.06
C THR A 193 5.25 -21.14 -6.47
N GLY A 194 5.17 -22.34 -7.07
CA GLY A 194 4.62 -22.61 -8.40
C GLY A 194 3.10 -22.75 -8.43
N ASN A 195 2.57 -23.45 -9.43
CA ASN A 195 1.15 -23.71 -9.62
C ASN A 195 0.62 -24.97 -8.91
N THR A 196 1.48 -25.72 -8.20
CA THR A 196 1.10 -26.96 -7.49
C THR A 196 1.19 -26.85 -5.97
N GLY A 197 0.48 -27.69 -5.21
CA GLY A 197 0.45 -27.65 -3.74
C GLY A 197 -0.66 -26.79 -3.14
N TRP A 198 -1.70 -26.50 -3.92
CA TRP A 198 -2.99 -26.02 -3.43
C TRP A 198 -3.79 -27.16 -2.82
N VAL A 199 -4.36 -26.90 -1.65
CA VAL A 199 -5.22 -27.85 -0.94
C VAL A 199 -6.56 -27.16 -0.72
N PRO A 200 -7.70 -27.79 -1.02
CA PRO A 200 -8.99 -27.22 -0.68
C PRO A 200 -9.03 -27.01 0.84
N GLU A 201 -9.49 -25.88 1.32
CA GLU A 201 -9.70 -25.64 2.76
C GLU A 201 -10.84 -26.53 3.27
N GLY A 202 -11.83 -26.76 2.41
CA GLY A 202 -12.74 -27.89 2.48
C GLY A 202 -12.09 -29.24 2.16
N ALA A 203 -10.79 -29.46 2.36
CA ALA A 203 -10.13 -30.76 2.49
C ALA A 203 -9.97 -31.17 3.97
N LEU A 204 -10.12 -30.21 4.89
CA LEU A 204 -10.01 -30.40 6.34
C LEU A 204 -11.38 -30.50 7.05
N ALA A 205 -12.47 -30.25 6.33
CA ALA A 205 -13.83 -30.17 6.87
C ALA A 205 -14.72 -31.36 6.47
N ASP A 206 -15.80 -31.59 7.21
CA ASP A 206 -16.85 -32.54 6.86
C ASP A 206 -17.45 -32.18 5.49
N THR A 207 -17.50 -33.14 4.55
CA THR A 207 -18.01 -32.88 3.18
C THR A 207 -19.53 -32.85 3.09
N GLY A 208 -20.24 -33.11 4.20
CA GLY A 208 -21.64 -33.49 4.17
C GLY A 208 -21.81 -34.87 3.54
N TRP A 209 -23.00 -35.45 3.70
CA TRP A 209 -23.34 -36.74 3.13
C TRP A 209 -23.52 -36.64 1.61
N ARG A 210 -22.98 -37.64 0.90
CA ARG A 210 -23.04 -37.77 -0.56
C ARG A 210 -23.73 -39.07 -0.93
N ASN A 211 -24.80 -39.01 -1.71
CA ASN A 211 -25.44 -40.19 -2.30
C ASN A 211 -24.58 -40.76 -3.42
N VAL A 212 -24.09 -41.97 -3.21
CA VAL A 212 -23.23 -42.69 -4.15
C VAL A 212 -23.88 -43.91 -4.77
N LEU A 213 -25.04 -44.30 -4.25
CA LEU A 213 -25.81 -45.43 -4.77
C LEU A 213 -27.25 -45.35 -4.28
N THR A 214 -28.21 -45.49 -5.19
CA THR A 214 -29.63 -45.68 -4.87
C THR A 214 -30.15 -46.96 -5.53
N TRP A 215 -31.03 -47.66 -4.83
CA TRP A 215 -31.79 -48.78 -5.38
C TRP A 215 -33.28 -48.68 -5.05
N ALA A 216 -34.09 -49.24 -5.93
CA ALA A 216 -35.52 -49.40 -5.73
C ALA A 216 -36.03 -50.60 -6.55
N GLY A 217 -37.04 -51.28 -6.04
CA GLY A 217 -37.77 -52.30 -6.82
C GLY A 217 -36.91 -53.47 -7.30
N GLY A 218 -35.85 -53.81 -6.58
CA GLY A 218 -34.95 -54.93 -6.95
C GLY A 218 -33.81 -54.55 -7.90
N ALA A 219 -33.63 -53.27 -8.24
CA ALA A 219 -32.55 -52.80 -9.12
C ALA A 219 -31.85 -51.55 -8.56
N PHE A 220 -30.60 -51.35 -8.95
CA PHE A 220 -29.91 -50.07 -8.79
C PHE A 220 -30.51 -49.03 -9.73
N THR A 221 -30.83 -47.84 -9.22
CA THR A 221 -31.55 -46.80 -9.95
C THR A 221 -30.77 -45.49 -10.10
N ASP A 222 -29.78 -45.25 -9.24
CA ASP A 222 -28.83 -44.14 -9.39
C ASP A 222 -27.43 -44.61 -8.98
N THR A 223 -26.47 -44.54 -9.91
CA THR A 223 -25.14 -45.12 -9.78
C THR A 223 -24.07 -44.11 -10.19
N PRO A 224 -23.93 -42.98 -9.47
CA PRO A 224 -23.05 -41.87 -9.86
C PRO A 224 -21.55 -42.25 -9.85
N LEU A 225 -21.18 -43.39 -9.28
CA LEU A 225 -19.82 -43.95 -9.28
C LEU A 225 -19.64 -45.12 -10.26
N GLY A 226 -20.53 -45.22 -11.24
CA GLY A 226 -20.51 -46.29 -12.24
C GLY A 226 -21.25 -47.55 -11.78
N THR A 227 -21.28 -48.55 -12.66
CA THR A 227 -22.10 -49.76 -12.50
C THR A 227 -21.67 -50.54 -11.25
N PRO A 228 -22.57 -50.72 -10.26
CA PRO A 228 -22.33 -51.61 -9.12
C PRO A 228 -22.17 -53.04 -9.61
N HIS A 229 -21.54 -53.88 -8.78
CA HIS A 229 -21.33 -55.28 -9.17
C HIS A 229 -22.68 -56.00 -9.34
N ALA A 230 -22.88 -56.65 -10.50
CA ALA A 230 -24.19 -57.15 -10.95
C ALA A 230 -24.79 -58.25 -10.05
N ASP A 231 -23.93 -58.93 -9.28
CA ASP A 231 -24.32 -60.05 -8.42
C ASP A 231 -24.98 -59.63 -7.09
N TRP A 232 -25.04 -58.32 -6.81
CA TRP A 232 -25.73 -57.79 -5.65
C TRP A 232 -27.25 -57.78 -5.84
N THR A 233 -27.96 -58.38 -4.91
CA THR A 233 -29.43 -58.36 -4.91
C THR A 233 -29.94 -57.16 -4.11
N CYS A 234 -30.66 -56.26 -4.78
CA CYS A 234 -31.36 -55.15 -4.14
C CYS A 234 -32.67 -55.63 -3.53
N ILE A 235 -32.98 -55.26 -2.29
CA ILE A 235 -34.23 -55.65 -1.62
C ILE A 235 -34.94 -54.40 -1.11
N GLY A 236 -36.16 -54.18 -1.61
CA GLY A 236 -36.91 -52.95 -1.35
C GLY A 236 -36.25 -51.72 -1.98
N GLY A 237 -36.27 -50.60 -1.27
CA GLY A 237 -35.57 -49.37 -1.65
C GLY A 237 -34.55 -48.93 -0.61
N GLY A 238 -33.54 -48.18 -1.05
CA GLY A 238 -32.50 -47.66 -0.15
C GLY A 238 -31.39 -46.88 -0.84
N HIS A 239 -30.44 -46.42 -0.03
CA HIS A 239 -29.33 -45.55 -0.42
C HIS A 239 -28.02 -45.89 0.30
N LEU A 240 -26.91 -45.57 -0.33
CA LEU A 240 -25.58 -45.52 0.28
C LEU A 240 -25.07 -44.08 0.25
N TYR A 241 -24.79 -43.53 1.41
CA TYR A 241 -24.17 -42.24 1.61
C TYR A 241 -22.72 -42.39 2.09
N ILE A 242 -21.87 -41.46 1.65
CA ILE A 242 -20.50 -41.31 2.16
C ILE A 242 -20.20 -39.86 2.49
N ARG A 243 -19.28 -39.63 3.41
CA ARG A 243 -18.72 -38.30 3.72
C ARG A 243 -17.29 -38.42 4.18
N ARG A 244 -16.48 -37.40 3.98
CA ARG A 244 -15.25 -37.23 4.73
C ARG A 244 -15.57 -36.46 6.00
N ILE A 245 -14.90 -36.77 7.11
CA ILE A 245 -15.00 -36.06 8.40
C ILE A 245 -13.77 -35.19 8.66
N SER A 246 -12.60 -35.71 8.31
CA SER A 246 -11.31 -35.04 8.46
C SER A 246 -10.37 -35.48 7.33
N ASN A 247 -9.17 -34.92 7.25
CA ASN A 247 -8.19 -35.32 6.24
C ASN A 247 -7.85 -36.82 6.26
N THR A 248 -8.10 -37.49 7.40
CA THR A 248 -7.76 -38.89 7.60
C THR A 248 -8.97 -39.76 7.89
N GLU A 249 -10.20 -39.26 7.84
CA GLU A 249 -11.39 -40.04 8.24
C GLU A 249 -12.52 -39.92 7.21
N VAL A 250 -13.04 -41.07 6.77
CA VAL A 250 -14.24 -41.22 5.94
C VAL A 250 -15.34 -41.90 6.75
N GLN A 251 -16.59 -41.53 6.51
CA GLN A 251 -17.77 -42.18 7.06
C GLN A 251 -18.71 -42.67 5.98
N TYR A 252 -19.24 -43.86 6.20
CA TYR A 252 -20.27 -44.48 5.39
C TYR A 252 -21.58 -44.56 6.16
N TYR A 253 -22.69 -44.47 5.43
CA TYR A 253 -24.03 -44.69 5.92
C TYR A 253 -24.85 -45.41 4.86
N CYS A 254 -25.36 -46.58 5.18
CA CYS A 254 -26.31 -47.31 4.33
C CYS A 254 -27.70 -47.17 4.94
N TYR A 255 -28.73 -47.13 4.10
CA TYR A 255 -30.13 -47.23 4.50
C TYR A 255 -30.86 -48.14 3.52
N GLY A 256 -31.59 -49.15 4.01
CA GLY A 256 -32.26 -50.16 3.19
C GLY A 256 -31.50 -51.49 3.15
N ASN A 257 -31.94 -52.40 2.27
CA ASN A 257 -31.48 -53.80 2.26
C ASN A 257 -30.75 -54.15 0.95
N LEU A 258 -29.52 -54.66 1.07
CA LEU A 258 -28.72 -55.25 -0.01
C LEU A 258 -28.26 -56.63 0.44
N LYS A 259 -28.16 -57.57 -0.50
CA LYS A 259 -27.67 -58.93 -0.25
C LYS A 259 -26.50 -59.24 -1.19
N SER A 260 -25.38 -59.70 -0.64
CA SER A 260 -24.24 -60.18 -1.41
C SER A 260 -24.54 -61.56 -2.02
N PRO A 261 -23.87 -61.95 -3.11
CA PRO A 261 -24.05 -63.27 -3.68
C PRO A 261 -23.68 -64.35 -2.65
N ALA A 262 -24.66 -65.18 -2.30
CA ALA A 262 -24.42 -66.38 -1.51
C ALA A 262 -23.75 -67.41 -2.43
N THR A 263 -22.41 -67.45 -2.41
CA THR A 263 -21.51 -68.62 -2.54
C THR A 263 -20.21 -68.18 -3.24
N GLY A 264 -19.10 -68.06 -2.49
CA GLY A 264 -17.76 -68.29 -3.06
C GLY A 264 -16.80 -67.12 -3.26
N GLY A 265 -17.06 -65.94 -2.71
CA GLY A 265 -16.06 -64.87 -2.64
C GLY A 265 -16.67 -63.55 -2.22
N SER A 266 -15.99 -62.78 -1.37
CA SER A 266 -16.30 -61.37 -1.15
C SER A 266 -16.34 -60.68 -2.52
N GLN A 267 -17.22 -59.69 -2.75
CA GLN A 267 -17.23 -58.87 -3.98
C GLN A 267 -17.45 -57.39 -3.62
N PRO A 268 -16.76 -56.44 -4.27
CA PRO A 268 -16.95 -55.03 -3.98
C PRO A 268 -18.29 -54.53 -4.49
N LEU A 269 -19.05 -53.84 -3.65
CA LEU A 269 -20.32 -53.21 -4.06
C LEU A 269 -20.07 -52.05 -5.03
N LEU A 270 -19.00 -51.28 -4.81
CA LEU A 270 -18.61 -50.11 -5.59
C LEU A 270 -17.15 -50.25 -6.07
N PRO A 271 -16.91 -50.71 -7.32
CA PRO A 271 -15.55 -50.93 -7.81
C PRO A 271 -14.77 -49.64 -8.10
N ASN A 272 -15.44 -48.53 -8.41
CA ASN A 272 -14.78 -47.27 -8.83
C ASN A 272 -14.75 -46.19 -7.75
N LEU A 273 -14.78 -46.55 -6.48
CA LEU A 273 -14.67 -45.58 -5.41
C LEU A 273 -13.28 -44.91 -5.42
N PRO A 274 -13.15 -43.58 -5.31
CA PRO A 274 -11.84 -42.93 -5.22
C PRO A 274 -11.06 -43.46 -4.00
N SER A 275 -9.74 -43.62 -4.16
CA SER A 275 -8.86 -44.26 -3.16
C SER A 275 -9.00 -43.70 -1.75
N ALA A 276 -9.03 -42.38 -1.59
CA ALA A 276 -9.22 -41.74 -0.28
C ALA A 276 -10.53 -42.14 0.43
N PHE A 277 -11.58 -42.47 -0.31
CA PHE A 277 -12.82 -42.94 0.29
C PHE A 277 -12.77 -44.41 0.67
N LYS A 278 -11.84 -45.23 0.16
CA LYS A 278 -11.79 -46.68 0.44
C LYS A 278 -11.45 -47.01 1.89
N GLY A 279 -10.75 -46.13 2.63
CA GLY A 279 -10.40 -46.36 4.02
C GLY A 279 -9.32 -47.43 4.25
N LEU A 280 -8.76 -47.48 5.45
CA LEU A 280 -7.67 -48.35 5.89
C LEU A 280 -8.17 -49.26 7.02
N GLY A 281 -7.99 -50.56 6.84
CA GLY A 281 -8.24 -51.57 7.87
C GLY A 281 -9.66 -52.13 7.88
N SER A 282 -9.84 -53.30 8.48
CA SER A 282 -11.15 -53.97 8.58
C SER A 282 -11.83 -53.63 9.89
N PHE A 283 -13.05 -53.09 9.84
CA PHE A 283 -13.86 -52.87 11.04
C PHE A 283 -15.07 -53.82 11.00
N PRO A 284 -15.10 -54.87 11.84
CA PRO A 284 -16.30 -55.66 12.01
C PRO A 284 -17.32 -54.81 12.77
N VAL A 285 -18.51 -54.59 12.20
CA VAL A 285 -19.61 -54.00 12.97
C VAL A 285 -20.71 -55.03 13.17
N SER A 286 -20.84 -55.44 14.43
CA SER A 286 -21.96 -56.23 14.90
C SER A 286 -23.09 -55.30 15.31
N THR A 287 -24.26 -55.43 14.68
CA THR A 287 -25.51 -54.95 15.26
C THR A 287 -26.31 -56.08 15.87
N SER A 288 -27.20 -55.69 16.78
CA SER A 288 -27.98 -56.60 17.61
C SER A 288 -28.63 -57.72 16.80
N ALA A 289 -28.44 -58.94 17.29
CA ALA A 289 -28.85 -60.26 16.75
C ALA A 289 -27.87 -61.02 15.83
N GLY A 290 -26.57 -60.97 16.12
CA GLY A 290 -25.64 -62.05 15.71
C GLY A 290 -25.15 -61.98 14.25
N PHE A 291 -25.00 -60.78 13.71
CA PHE A 291 -24.66 -60.55 12.31
C PHE A 291 -23.25 -59.95 12.16
N ALA A 292 -22.49 -60.39 11.16
CA ALA A 292 -21.21 -59.81 10.78
C ALA A 292 -21.36 -59.09 9.44
N LEU A 293 -21.31 -57.76 9.45
CA LEU A 293 -20.93 -56.99 8.28
C LEU A 293 -19.43 -56.70 8.39
N GLN A 294 -18.64 -57.31 7.52
CA GLN A 294 -17.24 -56.99 7.36
C GLN A 294 -17.11 -55.98 6.21
N LEU A 295 -17.16 -54.68 6.55
CA LEU A 295 -16.59 -53.65 5.68
C LEU A 295 -15.08 -53.65 5.94
N ALA A 296 -14.41 -54.54 5.23
CA ALA A 296 -12.97 -54.59 5.17
C ALA A 296 -12.52 -53.89 3.91
N PRO A 297 -12.11 -52.62 3.91
CA PRO A 297 -11.07 -52.23 2.98
C PRO A 297 -9.78 -52.92 3.42
N THR A 298 -9.64 -54.19 3.06
CA THR A 298 -8.34 -54.83 3.04
C THR A 298 -7.57 -54.19 1.90
N MET A 299 -6.52 -53.43 2.22
CA MET A 299 -5.35 -53.40 1.35
C MET A 299 -4.76 -54.80 1.36
N ASP A 300 -5.41 -55.75 0.66
CA ASP A 300 -4.65 -56.89 0.21
C ASP A 300 -3.75 -56.38 -0.91
N ARG A 301 -2.50 -56.84 -0.94
CA ARG A 301 -1.42 -56.28 -1.77
C ARG A 301 -1.59 -56.58 -3.27
N ALA A 302 -2.83 -56.84 -3.70
CA ALA A 302 -3.25 -57.30 -5.00
C ALA A 302 -4.71 -56.87 -5.32
N GLY A 303 -5.01 -55.57 -5.40
CA GLY A 303 -6.20 -55.09 -6.12
C GLY A 303 -7.17 -54.22 -5.31
N ASP A 304 -7.47 -53.05 -5.88
CA ASP A 304 -8.31 -51.96 -5.40
C ASP A 304 -9.81 -52.33 -5.23
N SER A 305 -10.34 -52.55 -4.01
CA SER A 305 -11.76 -52.87 -3.82
C SER A 305 -12.31 -52.59 -2.40
N ALA A 306 -13.55 -52.08 -2.30
CA ALA A 306 -14.29 -51.88 -1.05
C ALA A 306 -15.38 -52.95 -0.88
N TRP A 307 -15.25 -53.78 0.16
CA TRP A 307 -16.01 -55.03 0.33
C TRP A 307 -17.21 -54.85 1.26
N VAL A 308 -18.35 -55.46 0.93
CA VAL A 308 -19.57 -55.50 1.77
C VAL A 308 -20.04 -56.96 1.76
N ASP A 309 -20.34 -57.55 2.92
CA ASP A 309 -20.92 -58.91 3.02
C ASP A 309 -22.29 -58.84 3.70
N ALA A 310 -23.36 -59.26 3.01
CA ALA A 310 -24.72 -59.24 3.54
C ALA A 310 -25.49 -60.51 3.13
N TYR A 311 -25.70 -61.41 4.09
CA TYR A 311 -26.26 -62.75 3.80
C TYR A 311 -27.80 -62.82 3.77
N LEU A 312 -28.54 -61.80 4.24
CA LEU A 312 -30.01 -61.70 4.25
C LEU A 312 -30.48 -60.23 4.15
N PRO A 313 -31.73 -59.92 3.75
CA PRO A 313 -32.25 -58.55 3.74
C PRO A 313 -32.20 -57.92 5.14
N MET A 314 -31.44 -56.84 5.29
CA MET A 314 -31.31 -56.12 6.56
C MET A 314 -31.27 -54.62 6.34
N SER A 315 -32.06 -53.88 7.13
CA SER A 315 -32.06 -52.42 7.17
C SER A 315 -31.10 -52.00 8.26
N TRP A 316 -30.02 -51.31 7.89
CA TRP A 316 -29.01 -50.91 8.86
C TRP A 316 -28.89 -49.39 8.93
N THR A 317 -28.50 -48.90 10.10
CA THR A 317 -28.04 -47.53 10.32
C THR A 317 -26.75 -47.65 11.10
N ALA A 318 -25.62 -47.46 10.43
CA ALA A 318 -24.36 -47.24 11.12
C ALA A 318 -23.54 -46.18 10.44
N ARG A 319 -22.73 -45.53 11.27
CA ARG A 319 -21.70 -44.60 10.86
C ARG A 319 -20.38 -45.31 11.09
N LEU A 320 -19.65 -45.52 10.00
CA LEU A 320 -18.40 -46.26 10.02
C LEU A 320 -17.23 -45.31 9.79
N PRO A 321 -16.57 -44.83 10.85
CA PRO A 321 -15.36 -44.03 10.70
C PRO A 321 -14.21 -44.96 10.27
N LEU A 322 -13.72 -44.78 9.05
CA LEU A 322 -12.53 -45.47 8.54
C LEU A 322 -11.43 -44.45 8.34
N LEU A 323 -10.19 -44.81 8.70
CA LEU A 323 -9.05 -43.94 8.48
C LEU A 323 -8.58 -44.01 7.03
N THR A 324 -7.95 -42.98 6.47
CA THR A 324 -7.35 -43.02 5.14
C THR A 324 -6.04 -42.23 5.11
N SER A 325 -5.08 -42.69 4.31
CA SER A 325 -3.82 -41.98 4.04
C SER A 325 -3.70 -41.52 2.58
N ASP A 326 -4.67 -41.86 1.74
CA ASP A 326 -4.62 -41.59 0.31
C ASP A 326 -5.03 -40.15 0.00
N ALA A 327 -4.52 -39.63 -1.12
CA ALA A 327 -4.83 -38.27 -1.57
C ALA A 327 -6.33 -38.13 -1.93
N TRP A 328 -6.96 -37.09 -1.41
CA TRP A 328 -8.36 -36.78 -1.72
C TRP A 328 -8.54 -36.40 -3.21
N PRO A 329 -9.62 -36.88 -3.86
CA PRO A 329 -9.92 -36.48 -5.23
C PRO A 329 -10.23 -34.98 -5.30
N SER A 330 -9.99 -34.38 -6.47
CA SER A 330 -10.30 -32.96 -6.72
C SER A 330 -11.80 -32.66 -6.79
N SER A 331 -12.63 -33.69 -7.00
CA SER A 331 -14.09 -33.61 -6.94
C SER A 331 -14.67 -34.68 -6.01
N LEU A 332 -15.77 -34.34 -5.32
CA LEU A 332 -16.44 -35.28 -4.42
C LEU A 332 -17.34 -36.25 -5.21
N PRO A 333 -17.28 -37.56 -4.92
CA PRO A 333 -18.17 -38.56 -5.50
C PRO A 333 -19.65 -38.33 -5.16
N GLY A 334 -20.55 -38.77 -6.04
CA GLY A 334 -21.99 -38.79 -5.78
C GLY A 334 -22.68 -37.43 -5.84
N THR A 335 -23.93 -37.37 -5.39
CA THR A 335 -24.76 -36.16 -5.31
C THR A 335 -24.91 -35.69 -3.85
N ALA A 336 -25.02 -34.38 -3.62
CA ALA A 336 -25.26 -33.85 -2.26
C ALA A 336 -26.69 -34.18 -1.80
N ILE A 337 -26.87 -34.44 -0.50
CA ILE A 337 -28.20 -34.59 0.12
C ILE A 337 -28.51 -33.46 1.10
#